data_AF-A0A943B1K3-F1
#
_entry.id   AF-A0A943B1K3-F1
#
_cell.length_a   1.000
_cell.length_b   1.000
_cell.length_c   1.000
_cell.angle_alpha   90.00
_cell.angle_beta   90.00
_cell.angle_gamma   90.00
#
_symmetry.space_group_name_H-M   'P 1'
#
loop_
_entity.id
_entity.type
_entity.pdbx_description
1 polymer ?
#
loop_
_entity_poly.entity_id
_entity_poly.type
_entity_poly.pdbx_seq_one_letter_code
_entity_poly.pdbx_strand_id
1 'polypeptide(L)'
;MEIRIEGDSIELLPYHPNNSEELNVVYIPTNREISKLADNIRKLQNNKKIDELTEILKCYDKNLQKIYVDGYDIYVNLDNVDKSLSIGTMGEGFISSLIIISNLLVTAWKDKNVIILIDEIENGLHRTTLKKLIEIILKIVKEYNIQLFITTYSEEFLKELYKLELKNILSLYRIENEKSGIKATYYSEEEAKELLTEGWELR
;
A
#
# COMPACT_ATOMS: atom_id res chain seq x y z
N MET A 1 9.52 -18.57 7.54
CA MET A 1 10.61 -17.90 6.81
C MET A 1 10.61 -16.48 7.32
N GLU A 2 11.72 -16.00 7.84
CA GLU A 2 11.84 -14.65 8.39
C GLU A 2 12.68 -13.83 7.43
N ILE A 3 12.19 -12.65 7.04
CA ILE A 3 12.92 -11.74 6.16
C ILE A 3 13.61 -10.72 7.05
N ARG A 4 14.93 -10.76 7.10
CA ARG A 4 15.72 -9.78 7.85
C ARG A 4 16.44 -8.88 6.85
N ILE A 5 16.32 -7.57 7.07
CA ILE A 5 17.08 -6.56 6.33
C ILE A 5 18.17 -6.08 7.28
N GLU A 6 19.42 -6.43 7.00
CA GLU A 6 20.59 -5.91 7.71
C GLU A 6 21.49 -5.14 6.72
N GLY A 7 21.57 -3.82 6.91
CA GLY A 7 22.27 -2.93 5.99
C GLY A 7 21.71 -3.04 4.57
N ASP A 8 22.56 -3.45 3.64
CA ASP A 8 22.23 -3.55 2.21
C ASP A 8 21.77 -4.96 1.80
N SER A 9 21.73 -5.91 2.75
CA SER A 9 21.45 -7.32 2.49
C SER A 9 20.06 -7.74 2.96
N ILE A 10 19.38 -8.54 2.12
CA ILE A 10 18.16 -9.25 2.48
C ILE A 10 18.53 -10.70 2.77
N GLU A 11 18.43 -11.10 4.03
CA GLU A 11 18.63 -12.49 4.44
C GLU A 11 17.29 -13.20 4.65
N LEU A 12 17.16 -14.37 4.02
CA LEU A 12 16.07 -15.30 4.26
C LEU A 12 16.52 -16.29 5.33
N LEU A 13 16.12 -16.05 6.57
CA LEU A 13 16.51 -16.93 7.67
C LEU A 13 15.61 -18.18 7.71
N PRO A 14 16.18 -19.38 7.94
CA PRO A 14 15.42 -20.58 8.17
C PRO A 14 14.52 -20.39 9.39
N TYR A 15 13.25 -20.75 9.24
CA TYR A 15 12.26 -20.62 10.30
C TYR A 15 12.68 -21.44 11.53
N HIS A 16 12.93 -20.76 12.66
CA HIS A 16 13.19 -21.41 13.94
C HIS A 16 11.86 -21.55 14.72
N PRO A 17 11.34 -22.77 14.91
CA PRO A 17 10.01 -23.01 15.50
C PRO A 17 9.90 -22.66 16.99
N ASN A 18 11.02 -22.35 17.66
CA ASN A 18 11.04 -22.07 19.11
C ASN A 18 10.76 -20.60 19.47
N ASN A 19 10.53 -19.73 18.48
CA ASN A 19 10.16 -18.33 18.66
C ASN A 19 9.09 -17.93 17.64
N SER A 20 8.04 -18.75 17.51
CA SER A 20 7.01 -18.59 16.47
C SER A 20 6.06 -17.42 16.80
N GLU A 21 6.57 -16.19 16.77
CA GLU A 21 5.66 -15.05 16.57
C GLU A 21 5.03 -15.21 15.18
N GLU A 22 3.71 -15.26 15.14
CA GLU A 22 2.94 -15.50 13.92
C GLU A 22 3.14 -14.34 12.95
N LEU A 23 3.83 -14.61 11.83
CA LEU A 23 4.07 -13.63 10.77
C LEU A 23 2.79 -13.38 9.98
N ASN A 24 2.35 -12.13 9.97
CA ASN A 24 1.10 -11.72 9.34
C ASN A 24 1.37 -11.11 7.98
N VAL A 25 1.38 -11.93 6.92
CA VAL A 25 1.65 -11.48 5.55
C VAL A 25 0.35 -11.23 4.78
N VAL A 26 0.24 -10.06 4.15
CA VAL A 26 -0.85 -9.74 3.20
C VAL A 26 -0.27 -9.33 1.86
N TYR A 27 -0.79 -9.94 0.79
CA TYR A 27 -0.41 -9.62 -0.59
C TYR A 27 -1.57 -8.92 -1.31
N ILE A 28 -1.28 -7.76 -1.87
CA ILE A 28 -2.18 -6.97 -2.70
C ILE A 28 -1.67 -7.07 -4.14
N PRO A 29 -2.29 -7.93 -4.99
CA PRO A 29 -1.85 -8.13 -6.37
C PRO A 29 -2.20 -6.94 -7.26
N THR A 30 -1.52 -6.80 -8.41
CA THR A 30 -1.79 -5.78 -9.43
C THR A 30 -3.26 -5.73 -9.84
N ASN A 31 -3.89 -6.89 -9.98
CA ASN A 31 -5.32 -7.01 -10.24
C ASN A 31 -6.11 -6.80 -8.93
N ARG A 32 -6.57 -5.57 -8.72
CA ARG A 32 -7.28 -5.14 -7.50
C ARG A 32 -8.73 -5.66 -7.50
N GLU A 33 -8.95 -6.86 -6.98
CA GLU A 33 -10.29 -7.49 -6.92
C GLU A 33 -11.25 -6.82 -5.92
N ILE A 34 -12.44 -6.41 -6.39
CA ILE A 34 -13.49 -5.80 -5.54
C ILE A 34 -14.10 -6.79 -4.53
N SER A 35 -14.09 -8.09 -4.82
CA SER A 35 -14.65 -9.10 -3.91
C SER A 35 -13.94 -9.10 -2.54
N LYS A 36 -12.60 -9.00 -2.54
CA LYS A 36 -11.80 -8.90 -1.30
C LYS A 36 -12.03 -7.60 -0.57
N LEU A 37 -12.37 -6.53 -1.29
CA LEU A 37 -12.70 -5.24 -0.68
C LEU A 37 -13.96 -5.35 0.18
N ALA A 38 -15.02 -6.00 -0.28
CA ALA A 38 -16.26 -6.14 0.49
C ALA A 38 -16.02 -6.82 1.86
N ASP A 39 -15.17 -7.86 1.88
CA ASP A 39 -14.78 -8.52 3.13
C ASP A 39 -13.97 -7.60 4.06
N ASN A 40 -13.06 -6.80 3.52
CA ASN A 40 -12.31 -5.82 4.30
C ASN A 40 -13.22 -4.73 4.89
N ILE A 41 -14.16 -4.20 4.11
CA ILE A 41 -15.14 -3.23 4.59
C ILE A 41 -16.00 -3.83 5.71
N ARG A 42 -16.47 -5.08 5.56
CA ARG A 42 -17.22 -5.77 6.60
C ARG A 42 -16.41 -5.93 7.89
N LYS A 43 -15.12 -6.29 7.78
CA LYS A 43 -14.21 -6.37 8.94
C LYS A 43 -14.04 -5.00 9.60
N LEU A 44 -13.87 -3.93 8.83
CA LEU A 44 -13.73 -2.56 9.33
C LEU A 44 -15.00 -2.07 10.03
N GLN A 45 -16.18 -2.41 9.51
CA GLN A 45 -17.46 -2.12 10.16
C GLN A 45 -17.57 -2.84 11.50
N ASN A 46 -17.27 -4.14 11.54
CA ASN A 46 -17.36 -4.96 12.76
C ASN A 46 -16.38 -4.52 13.85
N ASN A 47 -15.22 -3.99 13.45
CA ASN A 47 -14.19 -3.49 14.38
C ASN A 47 -14.26 -1.98 14.64
N LYS A 48 -15.34 -1.29 14.22
CA LYS A 48 -15.55 0.16 14.44
C LYS A 48 -14.43 1.06 13.87
N LYS A 49 -13.83 0.63 12.77
CA LYS A 49 -12.71 1.31 12.08
C LYS A 49 -13.10 1.82 10.69
N ILE A 50 -14.34 1.58 10.28
CA ILE A 50 -14.88 2.10 9.01
C ILE A 50 -14.91 3.62 8.95
N ASP A 51 -15.11 4.29 10.10
CA ASP A 51 -15.13 5.74 10.18
C ASP A 51 -13.72 6.33 9.98
N GLU A 52 -12.68 5.66 10.51
CA GLU A 52 -11.28 6.01 10.26
C GLU A 52 -10.93 5.89 8.77
N LEU A 53 -11.32 4.78 8.13
CA LEU A 53 -11.16 4.60 6.68
C LEU A 53 -11.87 5.72 5.90
N THR A 54 -13.11 6.02 6.26
CA THR A 54 -13.93 7.02 5.58
C THR A 54 -13.30 8.42 5.72
N GLU A 55 -12.82 8.77 6.92
CA GLU A 55 -12.16 10.05 7.16
C GLU A 55 -10.86 10.19 6.37
N ILE A 56 -10.04 9.14 6.31
CA ILE A 56 -8.82 9.13 5.49
C ILE A 56 -9.16 9.38 4.01
N LEU A 57 -10.24 8.77 3.50
CA LEU A 57 -10.63 8.85 2.09
C LEU A 57 -11.32 10.15 1.69
N LYS A 58 -11.72 11.02 2.64
CA LYS A 58 -12.26 12.36 2.32
C LYS A 58 -11.27 13.26 1.59
N CYS A 59 -9.97 12.95 1.65
CA CYS A 59 -8.97 13.68 0.86
C CYS A 59 -9.16 13.49 -0.65
N TYR A 60 -9.85 12.43 -1.09
CA TYR A 60 -10.20 12.18 -2.49
C TYR A 60 -11.53 12.82 -2.88
N ASP A 61 -12.52 12.77 -1.99
CA ASP A 61 -13.80 13.45 -2.16
C ASP A 61 -14.29 13.99 -0.80
N LYS A 62 -14.32 15.31 -0.65
CA LYS A 62 -14.74 15.98 0.59
C LYS A 62 -16.20 15.71 0.96
N ASN A 63 -17.02 15.35 -0.03
CA ASN A 63 -18.44 15.07 0.16
C ASN A 63 -18.65 13.66 0.73
N LEU A 64 -17.62 12.79 0.75
CA LEU A 64 -17.72 11.42 1.25
C LEU A 64 -18.18 11.40 2.72
N GLN A 65 -19.34 10.78 2.95
CA GLN A 65 -19.92 10.64 4.29
C GLN A 65 -19.82 9.22 4.84
N LYS A 66 -19.98 8.21 3.98
CA LYS A 66 -20.06 6.82 4.44
C LYS A 66 -19.63 5.85 3.36
N ILE A 67 -18.97 4.78 3.77
CA ILE A 67 -18.71 3.57 2.99
C ILE A 67 -19.33 2.40 3.74
N TYR A 68 -20.09 1.54 3.06
CA TYR A 68 -20.68 0.35 3.68
C TYR A 68 -20.88 -0.77 2.68
N VAL A 69 -21.05 -1.99 3.20
CA VAL A 69 -21.42 -3.17 2.42
C VAL A 69 -22.86 -3.56 2.72
N ASP A 70 -23.60 -3.94 1.67
CA ASP A 70 -24.88 -4.64 1.75
C ASP A 70 -24.78 -5.92 0.89
N GLY A 71 -24.84 -7.09 1.55
CA GLY A 71 -24.49 -8.36 0.91
C GLY A 71 -23.02 -8.39 0.43
N TYR A 72 -22.83 -8.41 -0.90
CA TYR A 72 -21.52 -8.31 -1.57
C TYR A 72 -21.30 -6.96 -2.24
N ASP A 73 -22.34 -6.12 -2.29
CA ASP A 73 -22.28 -4.82 -2.94
C ASP A 73 -21.73 -3.78 -1.97
N ILE A 74 -20.85 -2.93 -2.47
CA ILE A 74 -20.27 -1.82 -1.70
C ILE A 74 -20.92 -0.53 -2.17
N TYR A 75 -21.33 0.29 -1.21
CA TYR A 75 -21.99 1.56 -1.44
C TYR A 75 -21.24 2.71 -0.77
N VAL A 76 -21.37 3.89 -1.37
CA VAL A 76 -20.88 5.15 -0.83
C VAL A 76 -22.02 6.16 -0.73
N ASN A 77 -22.00 6.95 0.34
CA ASN A 77 -22.88 8.12 0.48
C ASN A 77 -22.04 9.39 0.37
N LEU A 78 -22.54 10.34 -0.42
CA LEU A 78 -21.95 11.66 -0.59
C LEU A 78 -22.95 12.72 -0.10
N ASP A 79 -22.47 13.81 0.49
CA ASP A 79 -23.34 14.87 1.04
C ASP A 79 -24.22 15.56 -0.02
N ASN A 80 -23.76 15.56 -1.27
CA ASN A 80 -24.34 16.26 -2.40
C ASN A 80 -25.18 15.33 -3.28
N VAL A 81 -25.44 14.10 -2.83
CA VAL A 81 -26.21 13.10 -3.55
C VAL A 81 -27.20 12.42 -2.60
N ASP A 82 -28.49 12.54 -2.91
CA ASP A 82 -29.57 12.04 -2.04
C ASP A 82 -29.65 10.51 -1.91
N LYS A 83 -28.98 9.79 -2.80
CA LYS A 83 -29.00 8.32 -2.87
C LYS A 83 -27.62 7.73 -2.69
N SER A 84 -27.55 6.54 -2.08
CA SER A 84 -26.34 5.73 -2.08
C SER A 84 -25.94 5.36 -3.50
N LEU A 85 -24.64 5.47 -3.78
CA LEU A 85 -24.06 5.10 -5.06
C LEU A 85 -23.30 3.78 -4.92
N SER A 86 -23.36 2.94 -5.94
CA SER A 86 -22.48 1.76 -6.02
C SER A 86 -21.02 2.23 -6.08
N ILE A 87 -20.09 1.52 -5.44
CA ILE A 87 -18.67 1.87 -5.46
C ILE A 87 -18.11 2.00 -6.88
N GLY A 88 -18.67 1.28 -7.85
CA GLY A 88 -18.26 1.33 -9.25
C GLY A 88 -18.51 2.67 -9.94
N THR A 89 -19.27 3.59 -9.33
CA THR A 89 -19.43 4.96 -9.83
C THR A 89 -18.28 5.88 -9.39
N MET A 90 -17.46 5.45 -8.44
CA MET A 90 -16.29 6.20 -7.99
C MET A 90 -15.15 6.05 -9.01
N GLY A 91 -14.28 7.06 -9.08
CA GLY A 91 -13.11 7.00 -9.96
C GLY A 91 -12.14 5.87 -9.58
N GLU A 92 -11.45 5.32 -10.58
CA GLU A 92 -10.50 4.21 -10.41
C GLU A 92 -9.45 4.49 -9.32
N GLY A 93 -8.92 5.72 -9.28
CA GLY A 93 -7.97 6.13 -8.25
C GLY A 93 -8.52 6.07 -6.82
N PHE A 94 -9.81 6.37 -6.63
CA PHE A 94 -10.47 6.21 -5.34
C PHE A 94 -10.60 4.74 -4.97
N ILE A 95 -11.04 3.90 -5.92
CA ILE A 95 -11.24 2.46 -5.70
C ILE A 95 -9.91 1.78 -5.37
N SER A 96 -8.84 2.07 -6.13
CA SER A 96 -7.50 1.52 -5.90
C SER A 96 -6.95 1.95 -4.54
N SER A 97 -7.10 3.23 -4.18
CA SER A 97 -6.69 3.74 -2.85
C SER A 97 -7.50 3.08 -1.72
N LEU A 98 -8.81 2.94 -1.88
CA LEU A 98 -9.70 2.26 -0.94
C LEU A 98 -9.29 0.79 -0.72
N ILE A 99 -8.93 0.07 -1.79
CA ILE A 99 -8.45 -1.32 -1.70
C ILE A 99 -7.14 -1.38 -0.90
N ILE A 100 -6.18 -0.52 -1.20
CA ILE A 100 -4.89 -0.53 -0.50
C ILE A 100 -5.08 -0.15 0.97
N ILE A 101 -5.73 0.98 1.25
CA ILE A 101 -5.90 1.52 2.61
C ILE A 101 -6.74 0.56 3.47
N SER A 102 -7.79 -0.06 2.92
CA SER A 102 -8.58 -1.03 3.67
C SER A 102 -7.77 -2.26 4.08
N ASN A 103 -6.85 -2.75 3.23
CA ASN A 103 -5.94 -3.84 3.60
C ASN A 103 -4.95 -3.41 4.70
N LEU A 104 -4.40 -2.21 4.63
CA LEU A 104 -3.53 -1.68 5.70
C LEU A 104 -4.27 -1.61 7.04
N LEU A 105 -5.50 -1.07 7.05
CA LEU A 105 -6.27 -0.90 8.29
C LEU A 105 -6.78 -2.23 8.87
N VAL A 106 -7.17 -3.19 8.04
CA VAL A 106 -7.59 -4.53 8.52
C VAL A 106 -6.42 -5.28 9.15
N THR A 107 -5.20 -5.07 8.66
CA THR A 107 -4.01 -5.75 9.17
C THR A 107 -3.40 -5.06 10.38
N ALA A 108 -3.61 -3.75 10.52
CA ALA A 108 -3.18 -2.94 11.65
C ALA A 108 -3.62 -3.45 13.05
N TRP A 109 -4.65 -4.30 13.13
CA TRP A 109 -5.11 -4.86 14.42
C TRP A 109 -4.38 -6.13 14.84
N LYS A 110 -3.50 -6.65 13.99
CA LYS A 110 -2.76 -7.86 14.30
C LYS A 110 -1.63 -7.50 15.24
N ASP A 111 -1.57 -8.20 16.38
CA ASP A 111 -0.76 -7.78 17.52
C ASP A 111 0.73 -7.66 17.21
N LYS A 112 1.26 -8.42 16.23
CA LYS A 112 2.70 -8.41 15.88
C LYS A 112 3.00 -8.79 14.43
N ASN A 113 4.14 -8.29 13.95
CA ASN A 113 4.87 -8.70 12.74
C ASN A 113 4.03 -8.72 11.46
N VAL A 114 3.45 -7.57 11.13
CA VAL A 114 2.65 -7.37 9.92
C VAL A 114 3.57 -7.02 8.74
N ILE A 115 3.51 -7.84 7.70
CA ILE A 115 4.18 -7.59 6.42
C ILE A 115 3.11 -7.40 5.35
N ILE A 116 3.23 -6.34 4.56
CA ILE A 116 2.34 -6.08 3.43
C ILE A 116 3.18 -5.99 2.17
N LEU A 117 2.73 -6.73 1.16
CA LEU A 117 3.34 -6.80 -0.16
C LEU A 117 2.35 -6.18 -1.15
N ILE A 118 2.72 -5.07 -1.79
CA ILE A 118 1.88 -4.40 -2.80
C ILE A 118 2.57 -4.53 -4.15
N ASP A 119 1.91 -5.22 -5.06
CA ASP A 119 2.36 -5.29 -6.45
C ASP A 119 1.85 -4.07 -7.22
N GLU A 120 2.71 -3.46 -8.04
CA GLU A 120 2.45 -2.31 -8.92
C GLU A 120 1.54 -1.27 -8.25
N ILE A 121 2.08 -0.58 -7.24
CA ILE A 121 1.32 0.34 -6.39
C ILE A 121 0.60 1.45 -7.18
N GLU A 122 1.21 1.92 -8.27
CA GLU A 122 0.73 2.99 -9.14
C GLU A 122 -0.41 2.57 -10.07
N ASN A 123 -0.71 1.28 -10.19
CA ASN A 123 -1.65 0.78 -11.19
C ASN A 123 -3.04 1.43 -11.01
N GLY A 124 -3.54 2.06 -12.09
CA GLY A 124 -4.81 2.79 -12.09
C GLY A 124 -4.79 4.14 -11.36
N LEU A 125 -3.62 4.67 -10.97
CA LEU A 125 -3.50 5.93 -10.22
C LEU A 125 -2.95 7.07 -11.09
N HIS A 126 -3.74 8.14 -11.21
CA HIS A 126 -3.21 9.42 -11.69
C HIS A 126 -2.26 10.06 -10.65
N ARG A 127 -1.33 10.89 -11.12
CA ARG A 127 -0.30 11.57 -10.30
C ARG A 127 -0.81 12.18 -8.99
N THR A 128 -1.94 12.90 -9.03
CA THR A 128 -2.49 13.57 -7.84
C THR A 128 -2.97 12.57 -6.79
N THR A 129 -3.56 11.46 -7.23
CA THR A 129 -4.00 10.34 -6.38
C THR A 129 -2.80 9.60 -5.79
N LEU A 130 -1.74 9.43 -6.58
CA LEU A 130 -0.50 8.77 -6.18
C LEU A 130 0.17 9.47 -4.99
N LYS A 131 0.33 10.80 -5.06
CA LYS A 131 0.91 11.60 -3.95
C LYS A 131 0.14 11.43 -2.65
N LYS A 132 -1.19 11.60 -2.73
CA LYS A 132 -2.08 11.43 -1.56
C LYS A 132 -1.96 10.03 -0.96
N LEU A 133 -1.91 9.02 -1.82
CA LEU A 133 -1.79 7.63 -1.38
C LEU A 133 -0.46 7.39 -0.66
N ILE A 134 0.66 7.88 -1.19
CA ILE A 134 1.98 7.74 -0.55
C ILE A 134 1.95 8.32 0.87
N GLU A 135 1.44 9.53 1.04
CA GLU A 135 1.35 10.19 2.35
C GLU A 135 0.50 9.39 3.35
N ILE A 136 -0.65 8.87 2.89
CA ILE A 136 -1.54 8.04 3.72
C ILE A 136 -0.84 6.73 4.11
N ILE A 137 -0.23 6.04 3.16
CA ILE A 137 0.45 4.76 3.40
C ILE A 137 1.56 4.94 4.43
N LEU A 138 2.43 5.94 4.27
CA LEU A 138 3.54 6.17 5.19
C LEU A 138 3.05 6.48 6.60
N LYS A 139 1.95 7.24 6.73
CA LYS A 139 1.33 7.52 8.02
C LYS A 139 0.86 6.22 8.69
N ILE A 140 0.09 5.40 7.99
CA ILE A 140 -0.48 4.16 8.52
C ILE A 140 0.64 3.16 8.86
N VAL A 141 1.62 3.00 7.96
CA VAL A 141 2.76 2.11 8.14
C VAL A 141 3.55 2.44 9.40
N LYS A 142 3.82 3.73 9.62
CA LYS A 142 4.54 4.19 10.81
C LYS A 142 3.70 4.05 12.09
N GLU A 143 2.41 4.39 12.01
CA GLU A 143 1.49 4.33 13.16
C GLU A 143 1.30 2.91 13.67
N TYR A 144 1.20 1.93 12.76
CA TYR A 144 0.92 0.54 13.08
C TYR A 144 2.13 -0.39 12.97
N ASN A 145 3.34 0.16 12.80
CA ASN A 145 4.60 -0.59 12.70
C ASN A 145 4.53 -1.74 11.67
N ILE A 146 4.06 -1.42 10.46
CA ILE A 146 3.91 -2.37 9.36
C ILE A 146 5.21 -2.41 8.55
N GLN A 147 5.70 -3.59 8.19
CA GLN A 147 6.76 -3.70 7.17
C GLN A 147 6.13 -3.72 5.79
N LEU A 148 6.49 -2.78 4.93
CA LEU A 148 5.89 -2.63 3.61
C LEU A 148 6.92 -2.92 2.51
N PHE A 149 6.56 -3.82 1.60
CA PHE A 149 7.27 -4.06 0.35
C PHE A 149 6.37 -3.67 -0.81
N ILE A 150 6.92 -2.90 -1.74
CA ILE A 150 6.20 -2.39 -2.90
C ILE A 150 7.01 -2.72 -4.15
N THR A 151 6.35 -3.21 -5.19
CA THR A 151 6.90 -3.19 -6.55
C THR A 151 6.31 -2.00 -7.32
N THR A 152 7.10 -1.43 -8.21
CA THR A 152 6.71 -0.30 -9.04
C THR A 152 7.56 -0.30 -10.31
N TYR A 153 6.95 0.04 -11.43
CA TYR A 153 7.64 0.41 -12.68
C TYR A 153 7.57 1.93 -12.92
N SER A 154 6.96 2.68 -11.99
CA SER A 154 6.69 4.10 -12.12
C SER A 154 7.81 4.97 -11.56
N GLU A 155 8.55 5.58 -12.48
CA GLU A 155 9.44 6.69 -12.12
C GLU A 155 8.72 7.83 -11.43
N GLU A 156 7.45 8.07 -11.76
CA GLU A 156 6.66 9.12 -11.13
C GLU A 156 6.37 8.78 -9.66
N PHE A 157 6.09 7.52 -9.34
CA PHE A 157 5.97 7.05 -7.96
C PHE A 157 7.27 7.28 -7.19
N LEU A 158 8.39 6.83 -7.74
CA LEU A 158 9.71 7.02 -7.11
C LEU A 158 10.03 8.51 -6.93
N LYS A 159 9.81 9.35 -7.96
CA LYS A 159 10.03 10.81 -7.88
C LYS A 159 9.16 11.48 -6.82
N GLU A 160 7.92 11.07 -6.64
CA GLU A 160 7.07 11.64 -5.57
C GLU A 160 7.44 11.07 -4.19
N LEU A 161 7.84 9.80 -4.10
CA LEU A 161 8.29 9.18 -2.84
C LEU A 161 9.58 9.83 -2.32
N TYR A 162 10.59 10.02 -3.17
CA TYR A 162 11.90 10.58 -2.79
C TYR A 162 11.88 12.10 -2.56
N LYS A 163 10.77 12.79 -2.82
CA LYS A 163 10.56 14.18 -2.35
C LYS A 163 10.28 14.27 -0.87
N LEU A 164 9.86 13.16 -0.25
CA LEU A 164 9.60 13.08 1.18
C LEU A 164 10.91 12.82 1.92
N GLU A 165 11.01 13.32 3.15
CA GLU A 165 12.15 13.02 4.02
C GLU A 165 11.96 11.64 4.67
N LEU A 166 12.53 10.61 4.05
CA LEU A 166 12.37 9.20 4.43
C LEU A 166 13.66 8.58 4.98
N LYS A 167 14.47 9.39 5.68
CA LYS A 167 15.77 8.96 6.21
C LYS A 167 15.66 7.68 7.03
N ASN A 168 16.42 6.66 6.63
CA ASN A 168 16.54 5.35 7.30
C ASN A 168 15.23 4.54 7.39
N ILE A 169 14.21 4.84 6.57
CA ILE A 169 12.95 4.07 6.55
C ILE A 169 12.59 3.50 5.18
N LEU A 170 13.40 3.77 4.15
CA LEU A 170 13.21 3.29 2.79
C LEU A 170 14.50 2.64 2.27
N SER A 171 14.35 1.49 1.61
CA SER A 171 15.41 0.83 0.85
C SER A 171 14.91 0.57 -0.56
N LEU A 172 15.72 0.86 -1.57
CA LEU A 172 15.39 0.61 -2.98
C LEU A 172 16.25 -0.52 -3.53
N TYR A 173 15.59 -1.48 -4.15
CA TYR A 173 16.23 -2.55 -4.89
C TYR A 173 15.72 -2.56 -6.33
N ARG A 174 16.62 -2.52 -7.30
CA ARG A 174 16.31 -2.80 -8.70
C ARG A 174 16.53 -4.27 -8.97
N ILE A 175 15.51 -4.91 -9.55
CA ILE A 175 15.52 -6.34 -9.83
C ILE A 175 15.60 -6.53 -11.35
N GLU A 176 16.63 -7.23 -11.81
CA GLU A 176 16.89 -7.50 -13.23
C GLU A 176 16.93 -9.01 -13.48
N ASN A 177 16.38 -9.45 -14.62
CA ASN A 177 16.57 -10.82 -15.11
C ASN A 177 17.83 -10.88 -15.98
N GLU A 178 18.86 -11.59 -15.52
CA GLU A 178 20.07 -11.89 -16.28
C GLU A 178 20.07 -13.35 -16.75
N LYS A 179 20.95 -13.70 -17.69
CA LYS A 179 21.07 -15.09 -18.19
C LYS A 179 21.38 -16.10 -17.08
N SER A 180 22.06 -15.67 -16.01
CA SER A 180 22.47 -16.48 -14.86
C SER A 180 21.45 -16.52 -13.72
N GLY A 181 20.35 -15.75 -13.80
CA GLY A 181 19.34 -15.68 -12.74
C GLY A 181 18.83 -14.26 -12.49
N ILE A 182 18.29 -14.02 -11.30
CA ILE A 182 17.81 -12.71 -10.88
C ILE A 182 18.93 -11.97 -10.17
N LYS A 183 19.17 -10.73 -10.57
CA LYS A 183 20.10 -9.81 -9.91
C LYS A 183 19.32 -8.72 -9.19
N ALA A 184 19.63 -8.50 -7.92
CA ALA A 184 19.11 -7.39 -7.14
C ALA A 184 20.25 -6.40 -6.86
N THR A 185 20.03 -5.13 -7.20
CA THR A 185 20.97 -4.04 -6.95
C THR A 185 20.35 -3.08 -5.93
N TYR A 186 21.01 -2.90 -4.80
CA TYR A 186 20.62 -1.93 -3.78
C TYR A 186 21.03 -0.52 -4.19
N TYR A 187 20.17 0.46 -3.88
CA TYR A 187 20.48 1.89 -3.98
C TYR A 187 20.18 2.56 -2.63
N SER A 188 21.16 3.30 -2.13
CA SER A 188 20.96 4.23 -1.03
C SER A 188 20.03 5.37 -1.41
N GLU A 189 19.52 6.11 -0.42
CA GLU A 189 18.65 7.27 -0.65
C GLU A 189 19.32 8.34 -1.53
N GLU A 190 20.63 8.55 -1.35
CA GLU A 190 21.42 9.51 -2.12
C GLU A 190 21.56 9.07 -3.59
N GLU A 191 21.98 7.82 -3.83
CA GLU A 191 22.11 7.27 -5.18
C GLU A 191 20.78 7.25 -5.92
N ALA A 192 19.69 6.88 -5.25
CA ALA A 192 18.36 6.86 -5.85
C ALA A 192 17.91 8.27 -6.27
N LYS A 193 18.18 9.30 -5.46
CA LYS A 193 17.86 10.70 -5.77
C LYS A 193 18.66 11.23 -6.96
N GLU A 194 19.94 10.90 -7.04
CA GLU A 194 20.80 11.26 -8.18
C GLU A 194 20.28 10.65 -9.48
N LEU A 195 20.04 9.34 -9.49
CA LEU A 195 19.53 8.61 -10.67
C LEU A 195 18.20 9.16 -11.19
N LEU A 196 17.27 9.46 -10.28
CA LEU A 196 15.97 10.05 -10.65
C LEU A 196 16.09 11.47 -11.20
N THR A 197 17.13 12.22 -10.83
CA THR A 197 17.39 13.58 -11.29
C THR A 197 18.04 13.60 -12.68
N GLU A 198 18.94 12.66 -12.95
CA GLU A 198 19.63 12.52 -14.24
C GLU A 198 18.75 11.97 -15.36
N GLY A 199 17.50 11.58 -15.05
CA GLY A 199 16.58 10.99 -16.02
C GLY A 199 16.98 9.59 -16.45
N TRP A 200 17.81 8.91 -15.65
CA TRP A 200 18.10 7.51 -15.86
C TRP A 200 16.85 6.68 -15.59
N GLU A 201 16.47 5.89 -16.59
CA GLU A 201 15.39 4.92 -16.46
C GLU A 201 15.87 3.81 -15.50
N LEU A 202 15.33 3.77 -14.29
CA LEU A 202 15.43 2.63 -13.35
C LEU A 202 14.63 1.41 -13.88
N ARG A 203 14.69 1.14 -15.19
CA ARG A 203 13.99 0.05 -15.86
C ARG A 203 14.77 -1.25 -15.83
#